data_AF-X0R060-F1
#
_entry.id   AF-X0R060-F1
#
_cell.length_a   1.000
_cell.length_b   1.000
_cell.length_c   1.000
_cell.angle_alpha   90.00
_cell.angle_beta   90.00
_cell.angle_gamma   90.00
#
_symmetry.space_group_name_H-M   'P 1'
#
loop_
_entity.id
_entity.type
_entity.pdbx_description
1 polymer ?
#
loop_
_entity_poly.entity_id
_entity_poly.type
_entity_poly.pdbx_seq_one_letter_code
_entity_poly.pdbx_strand_id
1 'polypeptide(L)'
;MNKANPINLENQSASRGVLSPIAGKKQLLPHSYASDAKGKTGFYRIIKAAGYSLDGFKAAYKFEAAFRQVFWLNLILFMAIILCPFTISIKMLLVVASFVSLIVELINTGIEASVDHTSTAKHPLAKIAKDVGSAAQFLALLLLFILWMMALLSVVF
;
A
#
# COMPACT_ATOMS: atom_id res chain seq x y z
N MET A 1 46.53 45.88 -34.23
CA MET A 1 47.32 46.01 -32.99
C MET A 1 46.63 47.06 -32.11
N ASN A 2 45.89 46.59 -31.07
CA ASN A 2 45.44 47.23 -29.81
C ASN A 2 45.08 48.75 -29.77
N LYS A 3 43.99 49.20 -29.13
CA LYS A 3 43.52 48.87 -27.77
C LYS A 3 42.01 49.04 -27.58
N ALA A 4 41.40 48.15 -26.80
CA ALA A 4 40.06 48.26 -26.24
C ALA A 4 40.02 49.28 -25.08
N ASN A 5 38.88 49.97 -24.96
CA ASN A 5 38.55 50.89 -23.86
C ASN A 5 37.70 50.16 -22.80
N PRO A 6 38.03 50.20 -21.50
CA PRO A 6 37.26 49.50 -20.47
C PRO A 6 36.03 50.33 -20.04
N ILE A 7 34.84 49.76 -20.17
CA ILE A 7 33.62 50.32 -19.57
C ILE A 7 33.54 49.85 -18.12
N ASN A 8 33.75 50.80 -17.20
CA ASN A 8 33.46 50.71 -15.78
C ASN A 8 31.94 50.60 -15.58
N LEU A 9 31.47 49.49 -15.01
CA LEU A 9 30.07 49.26 -14.61
C LEU A 9 29.96 49.18 -13.08
N GLU A 10 30.51 50.18 -12.41
CA GLU A 10 30.29 50.44 -10.99
C GLU A 10 29.66 51.84 -10.87
N ASN A 11 28.53 51.93 -10.16
CA ASN A 11 27.67 53.09 -9.95
C ASN A 11 26.70 53.50 -11.08
N GLN A 12 25.54 52.85 -11.11
CA GLN A 12 24.27 53.57 -11.19
C GLN A 12 23.26 53.03 -10.17
N SER A 13 23.11 53.81 -9.10
CA SER A 13 21.79 54.27 -8.65
C SER A 13 20.88 53.29 -7.90
N ALA A 14 21.15 53.19 -6.61
CA ALA A 14 20.08 53.19 -5.62
C ALA A 14 19.16 54.42 -5.84
N SER A 15 17.85 54.22 -6.04
CA SER A 15 16.77 54.88 -5.29
C SER A 15 15.37 54.50 -5.83
N ARG A 16 14.59 53.86 -4.93
CA ARG A 16 13.12 53.93 -4.78
C ARG A 16 12.20 53.22 -5.77
N GLY A 17 11.69 52.08 -5.29
CA GLY A 17 10.37 51.54 -5.61
C GLY A 17 9.92 50.59 -4.50
N VAL A 18 9.24 51.12 -3.49
CA VAL A 18 8.53 50.33 -2.47
C VAL A 18 7.35 49.63 -3.15
N LEU A 19 7.30 48.29 -3.14
CA LEU A 19 6.06 47.51 -3.23
C LEU A 19 6.27 46.02 -2.87
N SER A 20 5.73 45.67 -1.69
CA SER A 20 5.12 44.40 -1.28
C SER A 20 5.95 43.09 -1.19
N PRO A 21 5.91 42.38 -0.04
CA PRO A 21 6.34 40.99 0.04
C PRO A 21 5.30 40.14 -0.70
N ILE A 22 5.70 39.41 -1.74
CA ILE A 22 4.83 38.40 -2.36
C ILE A 22 4.67 37.25 -1.36
N ALA A 23 3.65 37.39 -0.52
CA ALA A 23 2.89 36.32 0.04
C ALA A 23 2.51 35.33 -1.08
N GLY A 24 2.91 34.07 -0.95
CA GLY A 24 2.42 33.06 -1.90
C GLY A 24 3.28 31.82 -2.12
N LYS A 25 4.51 31.73 -1.58
CA LYS A 25 5.22 30.45 -1.54
C LYS A 25 4.94 29.76 -0.20
N LYS A 26 3.70 29.34 0.00
CA LYS A 26 3.41 28.23 0.92
C LYS A 26 4.02 27.01 0.25
N GLN A 27 5.33 26.84 0.43
CA GLN A 27 5.99 25.56 0.23
C GLN A 27 5.14 24.54 0.96
N LEU A 28 4.50 23.67 0.20
CA LEU A 28 3.84 22.48 0.72
C LEU A 28 4.95 21.58 1.23
N LEU A 29 5.42 21.89 2.45
CA LEU A 29 6.23 20.96 3.22
C LEU A 29 5.42 19.67 3.30
N PRO A 30 6.01 18.49 3.06
CA PRO A 30 5.29 17.25 3.23
C PRO A 30 4.78 17.25 4.67
N HIS A 31 3.47 17.30 4.86
CA HIS A 31 2.88 17.09 6.17
C HIS A 31 3.34 15.70 6.60
N SER A 32 4.39 15.66 7.40
CA SER A 32 4.96 14.43 7.90
C SER A 32 3.86 13.75 8.69
N TYR A 33 3.28 12.68 8.17
CA TYR A 33 2.30 11.86 8.89
C TYR A 33 2.84 11.43 10.27
N ALA A 34 4.17 11.40 10.42
CA ALA A 34 4.86 11.11 11.68
C ALA A 34 4.73 12.21 12.73
N SER A 35 4.59 13.49 12.37
CA SER A 35 4.51 14.58 13.34
C SER A 35 3.15 14.73 14.00
N ASP A 36 2.09 14.20 13.37
CA ASP A 36 0.70 14.29 13.88
C ASP A 36 0.30 13.09 14.77
N ALA A 37 1.23 12.13 14.94
CA ALA A 37 1.05 10.92 15.73
C ALA A 37 1.53 11.04 17.19
N LYS A 38 2.20 12.15 17.56
CA LYS A 38 2.78 12.34 18.89
C LYS A 38 1.82 13.16 19.77
N GLY A 39 1.07 12.49 20.65
CA GLY A 39 0.41 13.15 21.80
C GLY A 39 -1.00 12.73 22.18
N LYS A 40 -1.60 11.65 21.66
CA LYS A 40 -2.97 11.24 22.04
C LYS A 40 -3.00 9.79 22.53
N THR A 41 -3.62 9.60 23.70
CA THR A 41 -3.63 8.39 24.55
C THR A 41 -4.21 7.13 23.88
N GLY A 42 -3.94 5.96 24.48
CA GLY A 42 -3.96 4.64 23.86
C GLY A 42 -5.24 4.19 23.14
N PHE A 43 -6.43 4.44 23.69
CA PHE A 43 -7.70 4.00 23.07
C PHE A 43 -8.04 4.77 21.79
N TYR A 44 -7.77 6.07 21.77
CA TYR A 44 -7.99 6.90 20.59
C TYR A 44 -7.10 6.47 19.41
N ARG A 45 -5.87 6.00 19.70
CA ARG A 45 -4.97 5.42 18.68
C ARG A 45 -5.49 4.12 18.09
N ILE A 46 -6.10 3.25 18.90
CA ILE A 46 -6.67 1.97 18.42
C ILE A 46 -7.85 2.25 17.48
N ILE A 47 -8.77 3.14 17.86
CA ILE A 47 -9.93 3.50 17.02
C ILE A 47 -9.46 4.15 15.71
N LYS A 48 -8.48 5.06 15.78
CA LYS A 48 -7.92 5.69 14.58
C LYS A 48 -7.19 4.69 13.68
N ALA A 49 -6.44 3.76 14.25
CA ALA A 49 -5.80 2.67 13.51
C ALA A 49 -6.81 1.74 12.84
N ALA A 50 -7.92 1.41 13.52
CA ALA A 50 -9.02 0.65 12.93
C ALA A 50 -9.67 1.40 11.75
N GLY A 51 -9.79 2.73 11.85
CA GLY A 51 -10.21 3.58 10.73
C GLY A 51 -9.28 3.47 9.53
N TYR A 52 -7.96 3.58 9.74
CA TYR A 52 -6.98 3.41 8.67
C TYR A 52 -6.97 2.01 8.06
N SER A 53 -7.17 0.96 8.87
CA SER A 53 -7.34 -0.40 8.36
C SER A 53 -8.56 -0.49 7.45
N LEU A 54 -9.70 0.06 7.86
CA LEU A 54 -10.93 0.03 7.07
C LEU A 54 -10.78 0.78 5.74
N ASP A 55 -10.08 1.91 5.75
CA ASP A 55 -9.77 2.65 4.52
C ASP A 55 -8.86 1.86 3.58
N GLY A 56 -7.87 1.13 4.13
CA GLY A 56 -7.03 0.21 3.35
C GLY A 56 -7.82 -0.92 2.69
N PHE A 57 -8.72 -1.58 3.43
CA PHE A 57 -9.61 -2.62 2.88
C PHE A 57 -10.54 -2.06 1.79
N LYS A 58 -11.14 -0.89 2.02
CA LYS A 58 -12.00 -0.24 1.02
C LYS A 58 -11.22 0.12 -0.24
N ALA A 59 -10.01 0.63 -0.09
CA ALA A 59 -9.14 0.96 -1.22
C ALA A 59 -8.78 -0.28 -2.03
N ALA A 60 -8.29 -1.34 -1.37
CA ALA A 60 -7.98 -2.61 -2.04
C ALA A 60 -9.20 -3.19 -2.77
N TYR A 61 -10.37 -3.22 -2.12
CA TYR A 61 -11.60 -3.70 -2.76
C TYR A 61 -12.04 -2.86 -3.97
N LYS A 62 -11.93 -1.53 -3.86
CA LYS A 62 -12.35 -0.61 -4.92
C LYS A 62 -11.42 -0.65 -6.13
N PHE A 63 -10.12 -0.63 -5.89
CA PHE A 63 -9.12 -0.43 -6.95
C PHE A 63 -8.56 -1.74 -7.50
N GLU A 64 -8.45 -2.80 -6.70
CA GLU A 64 -7.85 -4.06 -7.15
C GLU A 64 -8.86 -5.17 -7.46
N ALA A 65 -8.85 -5.62 -8.71
CA ALA A 65 -9.67 -6.74 -9.16
C ALA A 65 -9.23 -8.08 -8.55
N ALA A 66 -7.92 -8.30 -8.43
CA ALA A 66 -7.34 -9.50 -7.82
C ALA A 66 -7.79 -9.64 -6.35
N PHE A 67 -7.72 -8.54 -5.58
CA PHE A 67 -8.23 -8.54 -4.20
C PHE A 67 -9.71 -8.93 -4.11
N ARG A 68 -10.58 -8.43 -5.01
CA ARG A 68 -11.99 -8.84 -5.03
C ARG A 68 -12.15 -10.33 -5.30
N GLN A 69 -11.37 -10.89 -6.23
CA GLN A 69 -11.44 -12.33 -6.54
C GLN A 69 -11.05 -13.17 -5.32
N VAL A 70 -9.94 -12.84 -4.66
CA VAL A 70 -9.47 -13.54 -3.46
C VAL A 70 -10.46 -13.37 -2.31
N PHE A 71 -11.06 -12.20 -2.15
CA PHE A 71 -12.12 -11.95 -1.16
C PHE A 71 -13.35 -12.83 -1.37
N TRP A 72 -13.90 -12.86 -2.59
CA TRP A 72 -15.07 -13.66 -2.90
C TRP A 72 -14.79 -15.17 -2.81
N LEU A 73 -13.60 -15.60 -3.25
CA LEU A 73 -13.13 -16.97 -3.06
C LEU A 73 -13.17 -17.34 -1.57
N ASN A 74 -12.52 -16.56 -0.71
CA ASN A 74 -12.48 -16.83 0.72
C ASN A 74 -13.87 -16.76 1.37
N LEU A 75 -14.78 -15.90 0.91
CA LEU A 75 -16.15 -15.86 1.41
C LEU A 75 -16.90 -17.18 1.14
N ILE A 76 -16.75 -17.74 -0.07
CA ILE A 76 -17.33 -19.05 -0.41
C ILE A 76 -16.69 -20.16 0.41
N LEU A 77 -15.35 -20.13 0.57
CA LEU A 77 -14.62 -21.10 1.38
C LEU A 77 -15.03 -21.04 2.86
N PHE A 78 -15.29 -19.86 3.42
CA PHE A 78 -15.82 -19.73 4.79
C PHE A 78 -17.21 -20.35 4.93
N MET A 79 -18.10 -20.17 3.96
CA MET A 79 -19.38 -20.87 3.96
C MET A 79 -19.20 -22.39 3.93
N ALA A 80 -18.27 -22.89 3.11
CA ALA A 80 -17.95 -24.32 3.06
C ALA A 80 -17.37 -24.85 4.37
N ILE A 81 -16.54 -24.09 5.10
CA ILE A 81 -16.02 -24.48 6.44
C ILE A 81 -17.16 -24.71 7.43
N ILE A 82 -18.22 -23.90 7.37
CA ILE A 82 -19.37 -24.03 8.26
C ILE A 82 -20.19 -25.27 7.89
N LEU A 83 -20.44 -25.48 6.60
CA LEU A 83 -21.32 -26.54 6.09
C LEU A 83 -20.67 -27.93 6.11
N CYS A 84 -19.35 -28.03 5.93
CA CYS A 84 -18.65 -29.32 5.91
C CYS A 84 -18.41 -29.88 7.33
N PRO A 85 -18.48 -31.22 7.50
CA PRO A 85 -18.31 -31.89 8.78
C PRO A 85 -16.83 -32.04 9.19
N PHE A 86 -16.04 -30.97 9.06
CA PHE A 86 -14.63 -30.98 9.48
C PHE A 86 -14.49 -30.92 11.00
N THR A 87 -13.43 -31.51 11.55
CA THR A 87 -13.04 -31.33 12.95
C THR A 87 -12.65 -29.88 13.23
N ILE A 88 -12.75 -29.43 14.48
CA ILE A 88 -12.41 -28.05 14.85
C ILE A 88 -10.98 -27.66 14.46
N SER A 89 -10.02 -28.59 14.61
CA SER A 89 -8.62 -28.37 14.24
C SER A 89 -8.45 -28.10 12.74
N ILE A 90 -9.15 -28.84 11.88
CA ILE A 90 -9.14 -28.61 10.44
C ILE A 90 -9.78 -27.26 10.11
N LYS A 91 -10.93 -26.94 10.72
CA LYS A 91 -11.60 -25.64 10.51
C LYS A 91 -10.67 -24.48 10.88
N MET A 92 -9.99 -24.55 12.03
CA MET A 92 -9.03 -23.52 12.44
C MET A 92 -7.88 -23.34 11.43
N LEU A 93 -7.34 -24.44 10.89
CA LEU A 93 -6.26 -24.39 9.91
C LEU A 93 -6.72 -23.78 8.58
N LEU A 94 -7.92 -24.13 8.10
CA LEU A 94 -8.51 -23.55 6.89
C LEU A 94 -8.82 -22.06 7.06
N VAL A 95 -9.29 -21.64 8.24
CA VAL A 95 -9.47 -20.22 8.56
C VAL A 95 -8.13 -19.49 8.50
N VAL A 96 -7.08 -20.01 9.14
CA VAL A 96 -5.74 -19.42 9.10
C VAL A 96 -5.23 -19.29 7.67
N ALA A 97 -5.33 -20.35 6.85
CA ALA A 97 -4.92 -20.34 5.46
C ALA A 97 -5.70 -19.28 4.63
N SER A 98 -7.00 -19.17 4.88
CA SER A 98 -7.87 -18.19 4.22
C SER A 98 -7.41 -16.76 4.53
N PHE A 99 -7.15 -16.46 5.81
CA PHE A 99 -6.63 -15.15 6.23
C PHE A 99 -5.22 -14.88 5.68
N VAL A 100 -4.33 -15.88 5.63
CA VAL A 100 -3.00 -15.73 5.02
C VAL A 100 -3.13 -15.28 3.55
N SER A 101 -4.02 -15.91 2.78
CA SER A 101 -4.23 -15.51 1.37
C SER A 101 -4.74 -14.07 1.21
N LEU A 102 -5.59 -13.59 2.11
CA LEU A 102 -6.09 -12.21 2.10
C LEU A 102 -5.02 -11.20 2.54
N ILE A 103 -4.23 -11.55 3.55
CA ILE A 103 -3.15 -10.70 4.06
C ILE A 103 -2.08 -10.53 2.98
N VAL A 104 -1.65 -11.61 2.35
CA VAL A 104 -0.63 -11.56 1.30
C VAL A 104 -1.13 -10.78 0.08
N GLU A 105 -2.41 -10.92 -0.30
CA GLU A 105 -3.01 -10.10 -1.36
C GLU A 105 -2.99 -8.62 -1.03
N LEU A 106 -3.38 -8.23 0.20
CA LEU A 106 -3.33 -6.83 0.63
C LEU A 106 -1.91 -6.25 0.60
N ILE A 107 -0.93 -7.06 0.99
CA ILE A 107 0.48 -6.68 0.91
C ILE A 107 0.89 -6.52 -0.56
N ASN A 108 0.50 -7.44 -1.43
CA ASN A 108 0.77 -7.37 -2.88
C ASN A 108 0.17 -6.10 -3.49
N THR A 109 -1.11 -5.82 -3.25
CA THR A 109 -1.79 -4.58 -3.63
C THR A 109 -1.04 -3.34 -3.12
N GLY A 110 -0.60 -3.35 -1.86
CA GLY A 110 0.16 -2.24 -1.27
C GLY A 110 1.51 -2.02 -1.94
N ILE A 111 2.22 -3.09 -2.30
CA ILE A 111 3.48 -3.04 -3.05
C ILE A 111 3.23 -2.47 -4.45
N GLU A 112 2.23 -2.98 -5.17
CA GLU A 112 1.87 -2.50 -6.51
C GLU A 112 1.55 -1.01 -6.50
N ALA A 113 0.69 -0.55 -5.58
CA ALA A 113 0.36 0.85 -5.43
C ALA A 113 1.59 1.74 -5.12
N SER A 114 2.50 1.25 -4.27
CA SER A 114 3.73 1.98 -3.91
C SER A 114 4.71 2.08 -5.08
N VAL A 115 4.86 0.98 -5.83
CA VAL A 115 5.72 0.90 -7.00
C VAL A 115 5.17 1.77 -8.14
N ASP A 116 3.85 1.73 -8.37
CA ASP A 116 3.18 2.53 -9.41
C ASP A 116 3.20 4.03 -9.11
N HIS A 117 3.20 4.41 -7.84
CA HIS A 117 3.39 5.81 -7.47
C HIS A 117 4.81 6.31 -7.76
N THR A 118 5.84 5.47 -7.59
CA THR A 118 7.25 5.89 -7.63
C THR A 118 7.88 5.76 -9.02
N SER A 119 7.38 4.87 -9.87
CA SER A 119 8.01 4.52 -11.16
C SER A 119 7.33 5.19 -12.34
N THR A 120 7.73 6.43 -12.68
CA THR A 120 7.22 7.13 -13.88
C THR A 120 7.79 6.60 -15.21
N ALA A 121 8.89 5.84 -15.17
CA ALA A 121 9.46 5.09 -16.28
C ALA A 121 9.62 3.60 -15.90
N LYS A 122 9.66 2.69 -16.88
CA LYS A 122 9.84 1.25 -16.62
C LYS A 122 11.20 0.99 -15.97
N HIS A 123 11.22 0.76 -14.65
CA HIS A 123 12.43 0.44 -13.91
C HIS A 123 12.57 -1.07 -13.66
N PRO A 124 13.73 -1.70 -13.92
CA PRO A 124 13.91 -3.14 -13.67
C PRO A 124 13.58 -3.57 -12.23
N LEU A 125 13.95 -2.74 -11.23
CA LEU A 125 13.62 -3.02 -9.83
C LEU A 125 12.11 -2.95 -9.53
N ALA A 126 11.38 -2.05 -10.19
CA ALA A 126 9.93 -1.95 -10.04
C ALA A 126 9.25 -3.23 -10.54
N LYS A 127 9.74 -3.78 -11.66
CA LYS A 127 9.27 -5.08 -12.15
C LYS A 127 9.55 -6.20 -11.14
N ILE A 128 10.78 -6.28 -10.62
CA ILE A 128 11.14 -7.31 -9.62
C ILE A 128 10.25 -7.23 -8.37
N ALA A 129 9.98 -6.02 -7.87
CA ALA A 129 9.12 -5.84 -6.70
C ALA A 129 7.70 -6.40 -6.93
N LYS A 130 7.11 -6.15 -8.10
CA LYS A 130 5.80 -6.67 -8.48
C LYS A 130 5.83 -8.19 -8.68
N ASP A 131 6.83 -8.70 -9.38
CA ASP A 131 6.98 -10.14 -9.66
C ASP A 131 7.11 -10.93 -8.34
N VAL A 132 7.88 -10.44 -7.37
CA VAL A 132 8.02 -11.06 -6.05
C VAL A 132 6.73 -11.00 -5.23
N GLY A 133 6.00 -9.87 -5.27
CA GLY A 133 4.70 -9.75 -4.62
C GLY A 133 3.68 -10.74 -5.17
N SER A 134 3.58 -10.84 -6.50
CA SER A 134 2.73 -11.81 -7.18
C SER A 134 3.14 -13.26 -6.87
N ALA A 135 4.44 -13.55 -6.77
CA ALA A 135 4.92 -14.89 -6.39
C ALA A 135 4.56 -15.26 -4.95
N ALA A 136 4.63 -14.30 -4.01
CA ALA A 136 4.18 -14.51 -2.64
C ALA A 136 2.68 -14.84 -2.60
N GLN A 137 1.87 -14.10 -3.37
CA GLN A 137 0.44 -14.35 -3.45
C GLN A 137 0.10 -15.72 -4.05
N PHE A 138 0.83 -16.12 -5.10
CA PHE A 138 0.70 -17.46 -5.66
C PHE A 138 0.97 -18.55 -4.62
N LEU A 139 2.03 -18.42 -3.81
CA LEU A 139 2.34 -19.39 -2.76
C LEU A 139 1.27 -19.43 -1.66
N ALA A 140 0.68 -18.29 -1.30
CA ALA A 140 -0.41 -18.23 -0.34
C ALA A 140 -1.67 -18.96 -0.85
N LEU A 141 -2.02 -18.77 -2.12
CA LEU A 141 -3.13 -19.48 -2.77
C LEU A 141 -2.84 -20.97 -2.96
N LEU A 142 -1.60 -21.35 -3.26
CA LEU A 142 -1.18 -22.74 -3.37
C LEU A 142 -1.29 -23.46 -2.01
N LEU A 143 -0.84 -22.81 -0.93
CA LEU A 143 -1.02 -23.32 0.43
C LEU A 143 -2.50 -23.50 0.77
N LEU A 144 -3.32 -22.49 0.48
CA LEU A 144 -4.77 -22.56 0.68
C LEU A 144 -5.37 -23.75 -0.07
N PHE A 145 -5.01 -23.92 -1.34
CA PHE A 145 -5.48 -25.04 -2.17
C PHE A 145 -5.08 -26.39 -1.59
N ILE A 146 -3.81 -26.59 -1.21
CA ILE A 146 -3.32 -27.85 -0.64
C ILE A 146 -4.09 -28.20 0.64
N LEU A 147 -4.26 -27.24 1.55
CA LEU A 147 -4.96 -27.47 2.82
C LEU A 147 -6.45 -27.80 2.61
N TRP A 148 -7.09 -27.17 1.63
CA TRP A 148 -8.47 -27.51 1.25
C TRP A 148 -8.57 -28.93 0.68
N MET A 149 -7.64 -29.33 -0.20
CA MET A 149 -7.62 -30.70 -0.72
C MET A 149 -7.43 -31.73 0.39
N MET A 150 -6.52 -31.48 1.33
CA MET A 150 -6.32 -32.35 2.50
C MET A 150 -7.57 -32.46 3.38
N ALA A 151 -8.24 -31.33 3.63
CA ALA A 151 -9.47 -31.31 4.42
C ALA A 151 -10.60 -32.08 3.72
N LEU A 152 -10.78 -31.92 2.41
CA LEU A 152 -11.78 -32.67 1.65
C LEU A 152 -11.47 -34.17 1.65
N LEU A 153 -10.21 -34.56 1.49
CA LEU A 153 -9.80 -35.97 1.57
C LEU A 153 -10.15 -36.58 2.94
N SER A 154 -10.00 -35.84 4.04
CA SER A 154 -10.35 -36.33 5.39
C SER A 154 -11.85 -36.53 5.64
N VAL A 155 -12.72 -36.09 4.72
CA VAL A 155 -14.17 -36.33 4.79
C VAL A 155 -14.56 -37.52 3.91
N VAL A 156 -13.79 -37.77 2.84
CA VAL A 156 -14.06 -38.85 1.88
C VAL A 156 -13.50 -40.19 2.37
N PHE A 157 -12.41 -40.16 3.12
CA PHE A 157 -11.71 -41.33 3.67
C PHE A 157 -11.71 -41.31 5.19
#